data_AF-A0A3S4UZI7-F1
#
_entry.id   AF-A0A3S4UZI7-F1
#
_cell.length_a   1.000
_cell.length_b   1.000
_cell.length_c   1.000
_cell.angle_alpha   90.00
_cell.angle_beta   90.00
_cell.angle_gamma   90.00
#
_symmetry.space_group_name_H-M   'P 1'
#
loop_
_entity.id
_entity.type
_entity.pdbx_description
1 polymer ?
#
loop_
_entity_poly.entity_id
_entity_poly.type
_entity_poly.pdbx_seq_one_letter_code
_entity_poly.pdbx_strand_id
1 'polypeptide(L)'
;MSDLPATPEALDLSAAFLEIAACPQCHSKFALDYDLGELVCSSPDCGLAFPVHDGVPDLRIDAARRPADEVPDPAPSTGSTGSDRAGSDSTGSDSTGTDADQGEADR
;
A
#
# COMPACT_ATOMS: atom_id res chain seq x y z
N MET A 1 44.06 11.15 9.67
CA MET A 1 44.11 10.18 10.78
C MET A 1 42.71 9.79 11.26
N SER A 2 41.70 9.75 10.38
CA SER A 2 40.35 9.21 10.68
C SER A 2 39.67 8.79 9.37
N ASP A 3 40.35 7.97 8.57
CA ASP A 3 39.71 7.31 7.43
C ASP A 3 39.87 5.81 7.68
N LEU A 4 38.93 5.28 8.47
CA LEU A 4 38.77 3.85 8.68
C LEU A 4 37.72 3.37 7.67
N PRO A 5 38.05 2.39 6.81
CA PRO A 5 37.16 1.95 5.74
C PRO A 5 35.93 1.25 6.32
N ALA A 6 34.76 1.57 5.75
CA ALA A 6 33.47 0.96 6.05
C ALA A 6 33.41 -0.49 5.52
N THR A 7 34.08 -1.41 6.22
CA THR A 7 33.96 -2.87 6.06
C THR A 7 33.05 -3.45 7.16
N PRO A 8 32.60 -4.71 7.10
CA PRO A 8 31.80 -5.32 8.18
C PRO A 8 32.48 -5.37 9.56
N GLU A 9 33.79 -5.16 9.65
CA GLU A 9 34.50 -4.90 10.93
C GLU A 9 34.29 -3.46 11.45
N ALA A 10 33.84 -2.54 10.59
CA ALA A 10 33.42 -1.18 10.96
C ALA A 10 31.98 -1.13 11.51
N LEU A 11 31.16 -2.15 11.25
CA LEU A 11 29.85 -2.31 11.90
C LEU A 11 29.95 -3.09 13.22
N ASP A 12 31.00 -3.90 13.41
CA ASP A 12 31.32 -4.69 14.62
C ASP A 12 30.12 -5.46 15.23
N LEU A 13 29.17 -5.87 14.38
CA LEU A 13 27.97 -6.59 14.80
C LEU A 13 28.25 -8.08 14.84
N SER A 14 28.48 -8.61 16.04
CA SER A 14 28.65 -10.06 16.24
C SER A 14 27.39 -10.86 15.84
N ALA A 15 27.58 -12.08 15.34
CA ALA A 15 26.47 -12.99 15.07
C ALA A 15 25.57 -13.22 16.29
N ALA A 16 26.17 -13.28 17.49
CA ALA A 16 25.45 -13.38 18.75
C ALA A 16 24.53 -12.17 19.02
N PHE A 17 24.91 -10.96 18.58
CA PHE A 17 24.02 -9.80 18.67
C PHE A 17 22.79 -9.98 17.79
N LEU A 18 22.94 -10.39 16.53
CA LEU A 18 21.79 -10.63 15.63
C LEU A 18 20.85 -11.73 16.15
N GLU A 19 21.38 -12.70 16.92
CA GLU A 19 20.57 -13.72 17.57
C GLU A 19 19.70 -13.17 18.71
N ILE A 20 20.12 -12.10 19.38
CA ILE A 20 19.41 -11.52 20.54
C ILE A 20 18.60 -10.28 20.14
N ALA A 21 19.09 -9.51 19.17
CA ALA A 21 18.49 -8.28 18.71
C ALA A 21 17.09 -8.55 18.12
N ALA A 22 16.14 -7.71 18.51
CA ALA A 22 14.76 -7.78 18.07
C ALA A 22 14.25 -6.38 17.74
N CYS A 23 13.34 -6.31 16.77
CA CYS A 23 12.74 -5.06 16.36
C CYS A 23 11.97 -4.41 17.52
N PRO A 24 12.23 -3.14 17.88
CA PRO A 24 11.52 -2.46 18.96
C PRO A 24 10.02 -2.26 18.69
N GLN A 25 9.58 -2.36 17.42
CA GLN A 25 8.17 -2.19 17.04
C GLN A 25 7.37 -3.49 17.08
N CYS A 26 7.94 -4.58 16.55
CA CYS A 26 7.21 -5.84 16.33
C CYS A 26 7.93 -7.09 16.88
N HIS A 27 9.07 -6.91 17.55
CA HIS A 27 9.88 -7.96 18.18
C HIS A 27 10.35 -9.08 17.22
N SER A 28 10.33 -8.81 15.92
CA SER A 28 10.82 -9.74 14.90
C SER A 28 12.33 -9.65 14.73
N LYS A 29 12.90 -10.61 13.99
CA LYS A 29 14.34 -10.65 13.68
C LYS A 29 14.74 -9.55 12.70
N PHE A 30 16.04 -9.28 12.66
CA PHE A 30 16.67 -8.38 11.69
C PHE A 30 17.43 -9.16 10.62
N ALA A 31 17.37 -8.63 9.39
CA ALA A 31 18.29 -8.92 8.31
C ALA A 31 19.31 -7.78 8.25
N LEU A 32 20.60 -8.12 8.13
CA LEU A 32 21.65 -7.13 7.99
C LEU A 32 21.83 -6.80 6.49
N ASP A 33 21.68 -5.53 6.15
CA ASP A 33 22.00 -5.00 4.83
C ASP A 33 23.44 -4.48 4.83
N TYR A 34 24.33 -5.23 4.19
CA TYR A 34 25.75 -4.89 4.11
C TYR A 34 26.05 -3.78 3.10
N ASP A 35 25.16 -3.55 2.13
CA ASP A 35 25.35 -2.54 1.09
C ASP A 35 25.06 -1.14 1.66
N LEU A 36 24.03 -1.04 2.50
CA LEU A 36 23.60 0.21 3.13
C LEU A 36 24.08 0.38 4.57
N GLY A 37 24.58 -0.67 5.21
CA GLY A 37 25.01 -0.65 6.61
C GLY A 37 23.85 -0.41 7.57
N GLU A 38 22.71 -1.08 7.34
CA GLU A 38 21.49 -0.93 8.14
C GLU A 38 20.86 -2.27 8.51
N LEU A 39 20.07 -2.28 9.58
CA LEU A 39 19.31 -3.45 10.03
C LEU A 39 17.87 -3.35 9.55
N VAL A 40 17.47 -4.25 8.66
CA VAL A 40 16.11 -4.31 8.10
C VAL A 40 15.29 -5.33 8.87
N CYS A 41 14.11 -4.93 9.35
CA CYS A 41 13.20 -5.86 10.00
C CYS A 41 12.67 -6.89 9.00
N SER A 42 12.80 -8.19 9.31
CA SER A 42 12.35 -9.27 8.42
C SER A 42 10.84 -9.52 8.43
N SER A 43 10.08 -8.79 9.26
CA SER A 43 8.63 -8.89 9.29
C SER A 43 8.01 -8.13 8.11
N PRO A 44 7.16 -8.79 7.30
CA PRO A 44 6.54 -8.17 6.13
C PRO A 44 5.58 -7.02 6.51
N ASP A 45 5.02 -7.04 7.72
CA ASP A 45 4.11 -6.00 8.20
C ASP A 45 4.84 -4.77 8.77
N CYS A 46 6.14 -4.89 9.04
CA CYS A 46 6.94 -3.84 9.69
C CYS A 46 7.96 -3.22 8.72
N GLY A 47 8.83 -4.03 8.12
CA GLY A 47 9.78 -3.61 7.08
C GLY A 47 10.75 -2.47 7.43
N LEU A 48 10.83 -2.03 8.69
CA LEU A 48 11.64 -0.87 9.09
C LEU A 48 13.14 -1.13 8.92
N ALA A 49 13.85 -0.16 8.35
CA ALA A 49 15.29 -0.14 8.20
C ALA A 49 15.94 0.81 9.24
N PHE A 50 16.78 0.27 10.11
CA PHE A 50 17.44 0.99 11.20
C PHE A 50 18.90 1.28 10.83
N PRO A 51 19.32 2.54 10.72
CA PRO A 51 20.68 2.89 10.33
C PRO A 51 21.70 2.50 11.40
N VAL A 52 22.94 2.20 10.98
CA VAL A 52 24.06 2.00 11.89
C VAL A 52 25.04 3.15 11.74
N HIS A 53 25.40 3.77 12.87
CA HIS A 53 26.32 4.90 12.93
C HIS A 53 27.49 4.53 13.84
N ASP A 54 28.73 4.65 13.35
CA ASP A 54 29.95 4.32 14.10
C ASP A 54 29.93 2.91 14.73
N GLY A 55 29.33 1.92 14.05
CA GLY A 55 29.17 0.56 14.57
C GLY A 55 28.09 0.38 15.64
N VAL A 56 27.30 1.44 15.92
CA VAL A 56 26.19 1.40 16.87
C VAL A 56 24.86 1.48 16.11
N PRO A 57 24.01 0.43 16.16
CA PRO A 57 22.69 0.47 15.53
C PRO A 57 21.73 1.41 16.28
N ASP A 58 21.12 2.35 15.56
CA ASP A 58 20.07 3.20 16.14
C ASP A 58 18.73 2.46 16.08
N LEU A 59 18.44 1.63 17.09
CA LEU A 59 17.18 0.89 17.23
C LEU A 59 16.04 1.76 17.76
N ARG A 60 15.93 3.01 17.29
CA ARG A 60 14.82 3.92 17.62
C ARG A 60 13.83 4.00 16.46
N ILE A 61 12.55 4.03 16.80
CA ILE A 61 11.46 4.14 15.81
C ILE A 61 11.56 5.43 15.01
N ASP A 62 12.02 6.52 15.62
CA ASP A 62 12.17 7.82 14.95
C ASP A 62 13.34 7.86 13.95
N ALA A 63 14.37 7.04 14.18
CA ALA A 63 15.54 6.93 13.32
C ALA A 63 15.31 5.95 12.17
N ALA A 64 14.34 5.03 12.34
CA ALA A 64 14.01 4.03 11.35
C ALA A 64 13.50 4.69 10.06
N ARG A 65 14.05 4.26 8.93
CA ARG A 65 13.50 4.54 7.61
C ARG A 65 12.49 3.47 7.26
N ARG A 66 11.35 3.88 6.70
CA ARG A 66 10.56 2.94 5.90
C ARG A 66 11.22 2.86 4.54
N PRO A 67 11.61 1.67 4.04
CA PRO A 67 11.83 1.53 2.61
C PRO A 67 10.54 2.05 1.98
N ALA A 68 10.66 3.02 1.05
CA ALA A 68 9.49 3.61 0.44
C ALA A 68 8.60 2.48 -0.03
N ASP A 69 7.35 2.47 0.44
CA ASP A 69 6.28 1.60 0.00
C ASP A 69 6.12 1.79 -1.53
N GLU A 70 7.03 1.26 -2.34
CA GLU A 70 6.65 0.67 -3.61
C GLU A 70 5.88 -0.57 -3.22
N VAL A 71 4.63 -0.35 -2.86
CA VAL A 71 3.57 -1.28 -3.15
C VAL A 71 3.63 -1.49 -4.67
N PRO A 72 4.14 -2.61 -5.22
CA PRO A 72 3.70 -3.00 -6.54
C PRO A 72 2.19 -3.20 -6.40
N ASP A 73 1.44 -2.23 -6.94
CA ASP A 73 0.02 -2.28 -7.28
C ASP A 73 -0.66 -3.60 -6.83
N PRO A 74 -1.41 -3.68 -5.71
CA PRO A 74 -2.40 -4.73 -5.59
C PRO A 74 -3.36 -4.44 -6.73
N ALA A 75 -3.18 -5.18 -7.83
CA ALA A 75 -4.02 -5.12 -9.02
C ALA A 75 -5.45 -4.80 -8.60
N PRO A 76 -6.09 -3.79 -9.21
CA PRO A 76 -7.31 -3.20 -8.68
C PRO A 76 -8.30 -4.32 -8.40
N SER A 77 -8.68 -4.42 -7.13
CA SER A 77 -9.88 -5.14 -6.75
C SER A 77 -11.04 -4.43 -7.42
N THR A 78 -11.35 -4.81 -8.66
CA THR A 78 -12.59 -4.44 -9.32
C THR A 78 -13.70 -5.19 -8.61
N GLY A 79 -14.10 -4.63 -7.48
CA GLY A 79 -15.35 -4.94 -6.82
C GLY A 79 -16.50 -4.61 -7.77
N SER A 80 -17.30 -5.63 -8.05
CA SER A 80 -18.76 -5.58 -8.08
C SER A 80 -19.40 -4.26 -8.52
N THR A 81 -19.70 -4.13 -9.81
CA THR A 81 -20.93 -3.41 -10.22
C THR A 81 -21.98 -4.46 -10.55
N GLY A 82 -22.55 -5.04 -9.50
CA GLY A 82 -23.86 -5.65 -9.56
C GLY A 82 -24.82 -4.68 -8.90
N SER A 83 -25.54 -3.87 -9.69
CA SER A 83 -26.88 -3.33 -9.41
C SER A 83 -27.22 -2.22 -10.40
N ASP A 84 -27.68 -2.59 -11.59
CA ASP A 84 -28.71 -1.80 -12.29
C ASP A 84 -29.73 -2.75 -12.89
N ARG A 85 -30.71 -3.09 -12.04
CA ARG A 85 -32.03 -3.54 -12.49
C ARG A 85 -32.70 -2.34 -13.15
N ALA A 86 -32.36 -2.04 -14.39
CA ALA A 86 -33.17 -1.17 -15.23
C ALA A 86 -34.32 -2.01 -15.80
N GLY A 87 -35.43 -2.04 -15.06
CA GLY A 87 -36.72 -2.41 -15.63
C GLY A 87 -37.01 -1.47 -16.79
N SER A 88 -37.11 -2.04 -18.00
CA SER A 88 -37.74 -1.38 -19.15
C SER A 88 -39.09 -2.05 -19.36
N ASP A 89 -40.01 -1.74 -18.46
CA ASP A 89 -41.44 -1.72 -18.78
C ASP A 89 -41.71 -0.47 -19.63
N SER A 90 -42.72 -0.58 -20.51
CA SER A 90 -43.20 0.42 -21.50
C SER A 90 -42.53 0.24 -22.87
N THR A 91 -43.26 -0.03 -23.95
CA THR A 91 -44.49 0.67 -24.34
C THR A 91 -45.49 -0.23 -25.07
N GLY A 92 -46.71 -0.31 -24.53
CA GLY A 92 -47.89 -0.69 -25.30
C GLY A 92 -48.27 0.44 -26.24
N SER A 93 -48.30 0.15 -27.54
CA SER A 93 -48.76 1.05 -28.58
C SER A 93 -50.27 0.92 -28.75
N ASP A 94 -51.07 1.62 -27.95
CA ASP A 94 -52.49 1.84 -28.25
C ASP A 94 -52.62 3.12 -29.09
N SER A 95 -52.55 2.93 -30.41
CA SER A 95 -52.89 3.95 -31.40
C SER A 95 -54.29 3.68 -31.92
N THR A 96 -55.28 4.47 -31.51
CA THR A 96 -56.44 4.90 -32.32
C THR A 96 -57.34 5.83 -31.49
N GLY A 97 -56.88 7.06 -31.27
CA GLY A 97 -57.77 8.18 -30.98
C GLY A 97 -58.31 8.70 -32.30
N THR A 98 -59.45 8.19 -32.75
CA THR A 98 -60.15 8.69 -33.93
C THR A 98 -60.64 10.11 -33.66
N ASP A 99 -60.07 11.03 -34.43
CA ASP A 99 -60.50 12.40 -34.69
C ASP A 99 -61.92 12.40 -35.27
N ALA A 100 -62.87 13.04 -34.58
CA ALA A 100 -64.13 13.45 -35.18
C ALA A 100 -64.78 14.61 -34.39
N ASP A 101 -64.84 15.74 -35.09
CA ASP A 101 -65.95 16.69 -35.09
C ASP A 101 -66.01 17.72 -33.94
N GLN A 102 -65.18 18.76 -34.04
CA GLN A 102 -65.53 20.08 -33.51
C GLN A 102 -66.29 20.84 -34.60
N GLY A 103 -67.58 21.03 -34.37
CA GLY A 103 -68.39 22.00 -35.08
C GLY A 103 -68.07 23.43 -34.64
N GLU A 104 -67.92 24.32 -35.62
CA GLU A 104 -68.04 25.78 -35.48
C GLU A 104 -68.44 26.31 -36.88
N ALA A 105 -69.72 26.63 -37.12
CA ALA A 105 -70.30 27.97 -36.99
C ALA A 105 -69.58 29.05 -37.83
N ASP A 106 -70.03 29.28 -39.08
CA ASP A 106 -70.14 30.63 -39.67
C ASP A 106 -71.00 30.60 -40.96
N ARG A 107 -72.06 31.42 -40.99
CA ARG A 107 -72.92 31.87 -42.11
C ARG A 107 -74.27 31.21 -42.33
#